data_AF-A0A285PTR0-F1
#
_entry.id   AF-A0A285PTR0-F1
#
_cell.length_a   1.000
_cell.length_b   1.000
_cell.length_c   1.000
_cell.angle_alpha   90.00
_cell.angle_beta   90.00
_cell.angle_gamma   90.00
#
_symmetry.space_group_name_H-M   'P 1'
#
loop_
_entity.id
_entity.type
_entity.pdbx_description
1 polymer ?
#
loop_
_entity_poly.entity_id
_entity_poly.type
_entity_poly.pdbx_seq_one_letter_code
_entity_poly.pdbx_strand_id
1 'polypeptide(L)' 'MEIIIYHGSNVEVYRPRILQNGFYKDFGYGFYCANFEKQAKRWAMSRKGKTVVNYYKYKPSKN' A
#
# COMPACT_ATOMS: atom_id res chain seq x y z
N MET A 1 2.84 20.45 -2.26
CA MET A 1 2.62 19.48 -3.36
C MET A 1 1.89 18.29 -2.78
N GLU A 2 0.82 17.85 -3.43
CA GLU A 2 0.06 16.68 -2.98
C GLU A 2 0.83 15.41 -3.36
N ILE A 3 1.12 14.55 -2.39
CA ILE A 3 1.82 13.28 -2.63
C ILE A 3 0.75 12.18 -2.67
N ILE A 4 0.71 11.42 -3.76
CA ILE A 4 -0.16 10.26 -3.91
C ILE A 4 0.68 9.00 -3.85
N ILE A 5 0.26 8.06 -3.01
CA ILE A 5 0.90 6.74 -2.87
C ILE A 5 -0.11 5.65 -3.21
N TYR A 6 0.40 4.54 -3.75
CA TYR A 6 -0.42 3.46 -4.31
C TYR A 6 -0.18 2.13 -3.57
N HIS A 7 -1.25 1.44 -3.22
CA HIS A 7 -1.20 0.10 -2.62
C HIS A 7 -1.86 -0.92 -3.55
N GLY A 8 -1.07 -1.89 -3.99
CA GLY A 8 -1.54 -2.99 -4.83
C GLY A 8 -1.89 -4.23 -4.01
N SER A 9 -3.12 -4.70 -4.12
CA SER A 9 -3.55 -5.95 -3.46
C SER A 9 -4.72 -6.61 -4.19
N ASN A 10 -5.31 -7.61 -3.56
CA ASN A 10 -6.54 -8.26 -4.03
C ASN A 10 -7.79 -7.80 -3.28
N VAL A 11 -7.70 -6.69 -2.55
CA VAL A 11 -8.76 -6.16 -1.69
C VAL A 11 -8.82 -4.64 -1.76
N GLU A 12 -10.03 -4.11 -1.72
CA GLU A 12 -10.25 -2.68 -1.53
C GLU A 12 -10.00 -2.30 -0.07
N VAL A 13 -9.22 -1.25 0.15
CA VAL A 13 -8.87 -0.73 1.47
C VAL A 13 -9.24 0.75 1.51
N TYR A 14 -10.53 1.03 1.70
CA TYR A 14 -11.03 2.41 1.68
C TYR A 14 -10.45 3.29 2.82
N ARG A 15 -10.23 2.71 4.01
CA ARG A 15 -9.69 3.42 5.19
C ARG A 15 -8.58 2.60 5.85
N PRO A 16 -7.29 2.81 5.48
CA PRO A 16 -6.18 2.10 6.09
C PRO A 16 -6.06 2.47 7.57
N ARG A 17 -5.67 1.51 8.40
CA ARG A 17 -5.42 1.68 9.85
C ARG A 17 -4.05 1.14 10.19
N ILE A 18 -3.34 1.83 11.08
CA ILE A 18 -2.08 1.33 11.61
C ILE A 18 -2.41 0.28 12.67
N LEU A 19 -2.07 -0.96 12.39
CA LEU A 19 -2.19 -2.08 13.33
C LEU A 19 -0.78 -2.50 13.74
N GLN A 20 -0.49 -2.52 15.04
CA GLN A 20 0.77 -3.03 15.54
C GLN A 20 0.66 -4.54 15.69
N ASN A 21 1.39 -5.28 14.86
CA ASN A 21 1.53 -6.73 15.01
C ASN A 21 2.95 -7.13 14.63
N GLY A 22 3.76 -7.51 15.62
CA GLY A 22 5.16 -7.87 15.43
C GLY A 22 6.05 -6.72 14.92
N PHE A 23 7.37 -6.89 15.07
CA PHE A 23 8.37 -6.00 14.49
C PHE A 23 9.03 -6.71 13.31
N TYR A 24 8.32 -6.76 12.19
CA TYR A 24 8.86 -7.33 10.96
C TYR A 24 9.85 -6.34 10.33
N LYS A 25 11.11 -6.76 10.17
CA LYS A 25 12.10 -6.06 9.32
C LYS A 25 11.74 -6.26 7.84
N ASP A 26 12.51 -5.67 6.93
CA ASP A 26 12.20 -5.55 5.49
C ASP A 26 11.51 -6.79 4.88
N PHE A 27 10.37 -6.56 4.23
CA PHE A 27 9.53 -7.54 3.50
C PHE A 27 8.83 -8.63 4.34
N GLY A 28 8.21 -8.25 5.45
CA GLY A 28 7.28 -9.09 6.22
C GLY A 28 5.79 -8.82 5.96
N TYR A 29 4.94 -9.22 6.91
CA TYR A 29 3.52 -8.87 6.87
C TYR A 29 3.35 -7.37 7.15
N GLY A 30 2.96 -6.61 6.13
CA GLY A 30 2.87 -5.16 6.23
C GLY A 30 2.00 -4.53 5.16
N PHE A 31 1.69 -3.26 5.37
CA PHE A 31 0.95 -2.43 4.44
C PHE A 31 1.93 -1.57 3.63
N TYR A 32 2.27 -2.03 2.43
CA TYR A 32 3.25 -1.37 1.57
C TYR A 32 2.58 -0.46 0.55
N CYS A 33 3.16 0.73 0.36
CA CYS A 33 2.77 1.66 -0.68
C CYS A 33 3.95 1.96 -1.60
N ALA A 34 3.66 2.27 -2.86
CA ALA A 34 4.63 2.68 -3.87
C ALA A 34 4.30 4.09 -4.38
N ASN A 35 5.32 4.85 -4.77
CA ASN A 35 5.13 6.16 -5.41
C ASN A 35 4.69 6.03 -6.88
N PHE A 36 4.80 4.83 -7.46
CA PHE A 36 4.48 4.56 -8.86
C PHE A 36 3.29 3.59 -8.96
N GLU A 37 2.20 4.04 -9.56
CA GLU A 37 0.99 3.23 -9.78
C GLU A 37 1.30 1.92 -10.52
N LYS A 38 2.16 1.98 -11.55
CA LYS A 38 2.57 0.79 -12.33
C LYS A 38 3.21 -0.29 -11.45
N GLN A 39 3.95 0.09 -10.42
CA GLN A 39 4.53 -0.88 -9.48
C GLN A 39 3.44 -1.49 -8.61
N ALA A 40 2.55 -0.69 -8.03
CA ALA A 40 1.41 -1.19 -7.26
C ALA A 40 0.51 -2.12 -8.11
N LYS A 41 0.26 -1.80 -9.38
CA LYS A 41 -0.49 -2.67 -10.29
C LYS A 41 0.19 -4.02 -10.51
N ARG A 42 1.52 -4.03 -10.72
CA ARG A 42 2.30 -5.27 -10.84
C ARG A 42 2.21 -6.12 -9.57
N TRP A 43 2.29 -5.48 -8.40
CA TRP A 43 2.09 -6.16 -7.11
C TRP A 43 0.68 -6.72 -6.93
N ALA A 44 -0.36 -6.02 -7.36
CA ALA A 44 -1.73 -6.50 -7.28
C ALA A 44 -1.96 -7.73 -8.18
N MET A 45 -1.39 -7.73 -9.40
CA MET A 45 -1.50 -8.83 -10.36
C MET A 45 -0.77 -10.11 -9.92
N SER A 46 0.22 -10.03 -9.02
CA SER A 46 0.89 -11.23 -8.49
C SER A 46 0.09 -11.94 -7.40
N ARG A 47 -1.00 -11.35 -6.90
CA ARG A 47 -1.88 -11.95 -5.89
C ARG A 47 -3.04 -12.70 -6.55
N LYS A 48 -3.48 -13.79 -5.94
CA LYS A 48 -4.68 -14.52 -6.37
C LYS A 48 -5.94 -13.68 -6.12
N GLY A 49 -6.86 -13.66 -7.08
CA GLY A 49 -8.16 -13.00 -6.99
C GLY A 49 -8.24 -11.71 -7.78
N LYS A 50 -9.13 -10.80 -7.37
CA LYS A 50 -9.29 -9.50 -8.01
C LYS A 50 -7.98 -8.71 -7.96
N THR A 51 -7.71 -7.91 -8.98
CA THR A 51 -6.60 -6.95 -8.96
C THR A 51 -7.15 -5.61 -8.52
N VAL A 52 -6.66 -5.07 -7.40
CA VAL A 52 -7.09 -3.77 -6.86
C VAL A 52 -5.88 -2.88 -6.61
N VAL A 53 -5.97 -1.63 -7.06
CA VAL A 53 -4.98 -0.58 -6.78
C VAL A 53 -5.68 0.52 -6.00
N ASN A 54 -5.34 0.64 -4.72
CA ASN A 54 -5.82 1.71 -3.86
C ASN A 54 -4.85 2.89 -3.95
N TYR A 55 -5.34 4.13 -3.83
CA TYR A 55 -4.50 5.34 -3.81
C TYR A 55 -4.86 6.20 -2.59
N TYR A 56 -3.85 6.87 -2.02
CA TYR A 56 -4.01 7.68 -0.83
C TYR A 56 -3.25 8.99 -0.94
N LYS A 57 -3.83 10.04 -0.39
CA LYS A 57 -3.14 11.30 -0.14
C LYS A 57 -2.19 11.09 1.04
N TYR A 58 -0.90 11.23 0.80
CA TYR A 58 0.14 11.11 1.80
C TYR A 58 0.58 12.48 2.29
N LYS A 59 0.56 12.65 3.61
CA LYS A 59 1.14 13.81 4.29
C LYS A 59 2.29 13.30 5.17
N PRO A 60 3.55 13.60 4.83
CA PRO A 60 4.68 13.26 5.68
C PRO A 60 4.51 13.91 7.06
N SER A 61 4.76 13.15 8.13
CA SER A 61 4.95 13.76 9.44
C SER A 61 6.29 14.50 9.43
N LYS A 62 6.32 15.74 9.93
CA LYS A 62 7.58 16.35 10.34
C LYS A 62 7.95 15.68 11.66
N ASN A 63 8.98 14.85 11.65
CA ASN A 63 9.69 14.53 12.88
C ASN A 63 10.59 15.71 13.26
#